data_AF-A0A6B2GBA1-F1
#
_entry.id   AF-A0A6B2GBA1-F1
#
_cell.length_a   1.000
_cell.length_b   1.000
_cell.length_c   1.000
_cell.angle_alpha   90.00
_cell.angle_beta   90.00
_cell.angle_gamma   90.00
#
_symmetry.space_group_name_H-M   'P 1'
#
loop_
_entity.id
_entity.type
_entity.pdbx_description
1 polymer ?
#
loop_
_entity_poly.entity_id
_entity_poly.type
_entity_poly.pdbx_seq_one_letter_code
_entity_poly.pdbx_strand_id
1 'polypeptide(L)'
;ISWINSKANKKNLDISDFQIENEGSSVHKSIKNIIEQSDELTHLASKCFTSSVKAYASYPQNLKKYFNTRALHLGHLAESLGLDETPKNINQISREGVINKCKNNKISSSFKLKLNPKKDSSERRRPISKISIKPSVMTVSEFSSSLCSGPGTRKSKAR
;
A
#
# COMPACT_ATOMS: atom_id res chain seq x y z
N ILE A 1 42.84 -23.84 -0.33
CA ILE A 1 42.66 -22.48 0.26
C ILE A 1 43.41 -21.47 -0.63
N SER A 2 42.87 -21.16 -1.82
CA SER A 2 43.58 -20.39 -2.88
C SER A 2 42.90 -19.04 -3.21
N TRP A 3 41.67 -18.80 -2.76
CA TRP A 3 40.95 -17.56 -3.05
C TRP A 3 41.41 -16.34 -2.24
N ILE A 4 42.23 -16.53 -1.20
CA ILE A 4 42.65 -15.45 -0.29
C ILE A 4 43.71 -14.52 -0.91
N ASN A 5 44.50 -14.99 -1.88
CA ASN A 5 45.62 -14.22 -2.45
C ASN A 5 45.30 -13.46 -3.75
N SER A 6 44.05 -13.45 -4.23
CA SER A 6 43.66 -12.68 -5.42
C SER A 6 43.32 -11.20 -5.11
N LYS A 7 43.36 -10.80 -3.84
CA LYS A 7 42.94 -9.47 -3.35
C LYS A 7 44.04 -8.40 -3.36
N ALA A 8 45.03 -8.51 -4.24
CA ALA A 8 46.13 -7.56 -4.34
C ALA A 8 46.26 -6.93 -5.74
N ASN A 9 45.14 -6.72 -6.44
CA ASN A 9 45.07 -5.74 -7.54
C ASN A 9 44.21 -4.56 -7.08
N LYS A 10 44.74 -3.76 -6.15
CA LYS A 10 44.21 -2.43 -5.82
C LYS A 10 44.50 -1.51 -7.01
N LYS A 11 43.80 -1.70 -8.13
CA LYS A 11 43.80 -0.74 -9.22
C LYS A 11 42.79 0.35 -8.87
N ASN A 12 43.33 1.51 -8.51
CA ASN A 12 42.73 2.84 -8.59
C ASN A 12 41.24 2.94 -8.22
N LEU A 13 40.96 3.27 -6.96
CA LEU A 13 39.62 3.42 -6.40
C LEU A 13 39.04 4.83 -6.57
N ASP A 14 39.60 5.66 -7.44
CA ASP A 14 38.99 6.94 -7.81
C ASP A 14 38.17 6.71 -9.09
N ILE A 15 37.09 5.93 -8.96
CA ILE A 15 36.04 5.90 -9.98
C ILE A 15 35.46 7.30 -10.00
N SER A 16 35.61 8.00 -11.13
CA SER A 16 35.12 9.38 -11.24
C SER A 16 33.62 9.43 -10.91
N ASP A 17 33.18 10.43 -10.15
CA ASP A 17 31.76 10.63 -9.81
C ASP A 17 30.88 10.57 -11.08
N PHE A 18 31.39 11.10 -12.19
CA PHE A 18 30.78 11.04 -13.51
C PHE A 18 30.55 9.61 -14.04
N GLN A 19 31.48 8.69 -13.84
CA GLN A 19 31.30 7.28 -14.24
C GLN A 19 30.21 6.62 -13.41
N ILE A 20 30.17 6.88 -12.10
CA ILE A 20 29.14 6.33 -11.21
C ILE A 20 27.75 6.86 -11.63
N GLU A 21 27.62 8.15 -11.89
CA GLU A 21 26.38 8.76 -12.36
C GLU A 21 25.91 8.18 -13.71
N ASN A 22 26.82 7.99 -14.64
CA ASN A 22 26.51 7.40 -15.94
C ASN A 22 26.08 5.94 -15.83
N GLU A 23 26.75 5.15 -15.01
CA GLU A 23 26.39 3.75 -14.76
C GLU A 23 25.02 3.65 -14.09
N GLY A 24 24.76 4.48 -13.06
CA GLY A 24 23.46 4.53 -12.39
C GLY A 24 22.34 4.92 -13.35
N SER A 25 22.56 5.94 -14.18
CA SER A 25 21.61 6.37 -15.22
C SER A 25 21.36 5.27 -16.26
N SER A 26 22.39 4.52 -16.64
CA SER A 26 22.30 3.41 -17.59
C SER A 26 21.44 2.27 -17.03
N VAL A 27 21.68 1.87 -15.78
CA VAL A 27 20.89 0.86 -15.08
C VAL A 27 19.44 1.30 -14.89
N HIS A 28 19.22 2.58 -14.55
CA HIS A 28 17.87 3.10 -14.42
C HIS A 28 17.10 3.02 -15.76
N LYS A 29 17.72 3.42 -16.86
CA LYS A 29 17.14 3.32 -18.21
C LYS A 29 16.83 1.89 -18.61
N SER A 30 17.71 0.93 -18.31
CA SER A 30 17.47 -0.47 -18.64
C SER A 30 16.27 -1.04 -17.88
N ILE A 31 16.10 -0.68 -16.59
CA ILE A 31 14.93 -1.04 -15.80
C ILE A 31 13.65 -0.46 -16.41
N LYS A 32 13.65 0.83 -16.78
CA LYS A 32 12.49 1.47 -17.41
C LYS A 32 12.09 0.76 -18.69
N ASN A 33 13.05 0.46 -19.56
CA ASN A 33 12.78 -0.26 -20.80
C ASN A 33 12.15 -1.64 -20.55
N ILE A 34 12.62 -2.38 -19.53
CA ILE A 34 12.05 -3.69 -19.17
C ILE A 34 10.60 -3.56 -18.69
N ILE A 35 10.31 -2.52 -17.91
CA ILE A 35 8.97 -2.25 -17.40
C ILE A 35 8.04 -1.86 -18.56
N GLU A 36 8.48 -0.95 -19.45
CA GLU A 36 7.71 -0.48 -20.61
C GLU A 36 7.38 -1.61 -21.60
N GLN A 37 8.28 -2.58 -21.77
CA GLN A 37 8.06 -3.73 -22.65
C GLN A 37 6.91 -4.66 -22.22
N SER A 38 6.44 -4.58 -20.97
CA SER A 38 5.43 -5.49 -20.45
C SER A 38 4.34 -4.80 -19.62
N ASP A 39 3.11 -4.87 -20.12
CA ASP A 39 1.93 -4.29 -19.46
C ASP A 39 1.68 -4.85 -18.05
N GLU A 40 2.12 -6.08 -17.78
CA GLU A 40 2.02 -6.67 -16.45
C GLU A 40 2.94 -5.99 -15.44
N LEU A 41 4.17 -5.67 -15.84
CA LEU A 41 5.13 -4.98 -14.98
C LEU A 41 4.75 -3.51 -14.79
N THR A 42 4.26 -2.83 -15.84
CA THR A 42 3.73 -1.46 -15.69
C THR A 42 2.54 -1.42 -14.72
N HIS A 43 1.66 -2.43 -14.76
CA HIS A 43 0.55 -2.55 -13.81
C HIS A 43 1.03 -2.81 -12.39
N LEU A 44 2.03 -3.68 -12.22
CA LEU A 44 2.60 -4.01 -10.92
C LEU A 44 3.33 -2.80 -10.31
N ALA A 45 4.12 -2.09 -11.12
CA ALA A 45 4.79 -0.85 -10.71
C ALA A 45 3.75 0.22 -10.29
N SER A 46 2.66 0.36 -11.04
CA SER A 46 1.55 1.26 -10.69
C SER A 46 0.89 0.90 -9.36
N LYS A 47 0.71 -0.39 -9.07
CA LYS A 47 0.24 -0.86 -7.77
C LYS A 47 1.25 -0.56 -6.66
N CYS A 48 2.53 -0.86 -6.90
CA CYS A 48 3.61 -0.56 -5.97
C CYS A 48 3.59 0.92 -5.57
N PHE A 49 3.52 1.82 -6.55
CA PHE A 49 3.39 3.26 -6.32
C PHE A 49 2.24 3.61 -5.38
N THR A 50 1.04 3.12 -5.67
CA THR A 50 -0.13 3.40 -4.82
C THR A 50 0.03 2.84 -3.40
N SER A 51 0.67 1.68 -3.26
CA SER A 51 0.92 1.06 -1.95
C SER A 51 1.96 1.83 -1.15
N SER A 52 3.02 2.31 -1.79
CA SER A 52 4.08 3.12 -1.18
C SER A 52 3.54 4.45 -0.67
N VAL A 53 2.71 5.13 -1.46
CA VAL A 53 2.05 6.39 -1.04
C VAL A 53 1.14 6.14 0.16
N LYS A 54 0.35 5.06 0.15
CA LYS A 54 -0.53 4.69 1.27
C LYS A 54 0.25 4.34 2.53
N ALA A 55 1.33 3.58 2.39
CA ALA A 55 2.21 3.23 3.51
C ALA A 55 2.81 4.50 4.13
N TYR A 56 3.28 5.44 3.31
CA TYR A 56 3.79 6.72 3.78
C TYR A 56 2.73 7.56 4.52
N ALA A 57 1.48 7.55 4.06
CA ALA A 57 0.39 8.26 4.72
C ALA A 57 -0.05 7.62 6.06
N SER A 58 0.31 6.35 6.29
CA SER A 58 -0.14 5.56 7.45
C SER A 58 0.70 5.75 8.73
N TYR A 59 1.74 6.60 8.70
CA TYR A 59 2.57 6.86 9.89
C TYR A 59 1.74 7.35 11.10
N PRO A 60 2.12 6.96 12.33
CA PRO A 60 1.43 7.38 13.54
C PRO A 60 1.56 8.89 13.75
N GLN A 61 0.60 9.48 14.47
CA GLN A 61 0.45 10.95 14.57
C GLN A 61 1.69 11.65 15.13
N ASN A 62 2.40 11.02 16.06
CA ASN A 62 3.66 11.51 16.63
C ASN A 62 4.78 11.69 15.60
N LEU A 63 4.75 10.95 14.48
CA LEU A 63 5.75 11.01 13.42
C LEU A 63 5.33 11.83 12.21
N LYS A 64 4.04 12.17 12.06
CA LYS A 64 3.53 12.99 10.94
C LYS A 64 4.14 14.38 10.83
N LYS A 65 4.65 14.92 11.94
CA LYS A 65 5.42 16.17 11.96
C LYS A 65 6.71 16.11 11.12
N TYR A 66 7.33 14.93 11.03
CA TYR A 66 8.53 14.70 10.23
C TYR A 66 8.19 14.13 8.85
N PHE A 67 7.20 13.24 8.78
CA PHE A 67 6.73 12.62 7.53
C PHE A 67 5.46 13.28 7.02
N ASN A 68 5.62 14.48 6.45
CA ASN A 68 4.50 15.20 5.88
C ASN A 68 4.12 14.65 4.50
N THR A 69 2.92 14.08 4.39
CA THR A 69 2.39 13.51 3.14
C THR A 69 2.28 14.55 2.01
N ARG A 70 2.10 15.83 2.34
CA ARG A 70 2.02 16.92 1.35
C ARG A 70 3.39 17.33 0.79
N ALA A 71 4.47 17.08 1.53
CA ALA A 71 5.82 17.37 1.10
C ALA A 71 6.43 16.23 0.26
N LEU A 72 5.71 15.10 0.10
CA LEU A 72 6.15 13.97 -0.68
C LEU A 72 6.09 14.29 -2.19
N HIS A 73 7.24 14.32 -2.86
CA HIS A 73 7.30 14.54 -4.30
C HIS A 73 6.93 13.26 -5.06
N LEU A 74 5.66 13.17 -5.46
CA LEU A 74 5.13 12.00 -6.16
C LEU A 74 5.84 11.71 -7.49
N GLY A 75 6.42 12.73 -8.13
CA GLY A 75 7.22 12.55 -9.34
C GLY A 75 8.46 11.69 -9.12
N HIS A 76 9.24 11.97 -8.06
CA HIS A 76 10.45 11.19 -7.76
C HIS A 76 10.10 9.78 -7.29
N LEU A 77 8.98 9.63 -6.57
CA LEU A 77 8.51 8.33 -6.16
C LEU A 77 8.09 7.47 -7.37
N ALA A 78 7.42 8.07 -8.35
CA ALA A 78 7.07 7.39 -9.61
C ALA A 78 8.32 7.02 -10.41
N GLU A 79 9.26 7.94 -10.52
CA GLU A 79 10.54 7.75 -11.20
C GLU A 79 11.33 6.59 -10.58
N SER A 80 11.41 6.51 -9.25
CA SER A 80 12.12 5.41 -8.55
C SER A 80 11.56 4.01 -8.84
N LEU A 81 10.29 3.93 -9.27
CA LEU A 81 9.62 2.69 -9.66
C LEU A 81 9.69 2.42 -11.16
N GLY A 82 10.36 3.28 -11.92
CA GLY A 82 10.50 3.19 -13.37
C GLY A 82 9.22 3.54 -14.15
N LEU A 83 8.29 4.28 -13.55
CA LEU A 83 7.06 4.73 -14.21
C LEU A 83 7.30 6.09 -14.90
N ASP A 84 6.97 6.17 -16.18
CA ASP A 84 7.01 7.42 -16.97
C ASP A 84 5.70 8.23 -16.91
N GLU A 85 4.65 7.62 -16.38
CA GLU A 85 3.33 8.21 -16.33
C GLU A 85 3.23 9.32 -15.29
N THR A 86 2.46 10.37 -15.62
CA THR A 86 2.18 11.42 -14.64
C THR A 86 1.48 10.80 -13.41
N PRO A 87 1.73 11.28 -12.19
CA PRO A 87 1.18 10.67 -10.97
C PRO A 87 -0.37 10.62 -10.94
N LYS A 88 -1.03 11.43 -11.76
CA LYS A 88 -2.49 11.37 -11.97
C LYS A 88 -2.89 10.13 -12.78
N ASN A 89 -2.17 9.81 -13.85
CA ASN A 89 -2.43 8.67 -14.74
C ASN A 89 -2.14 7.33 -14.05
N ILE A 90 -1.08 7.24 -13.24
CA ILE A 90 -0.72 6.01 -12.50
C ILE A 90 -1.89 5.48 -11.66
N ASN A 91 -2.66 6.39 -11.05
CA ASN A 91 -3.83 6.03 -10.24
C ASN A 91 -4.98 5.43 -11.06
N GLN A 92 -5.09 5.77 -12.35
CA GLN A 92 -6.08 5.18 -13.26
C GLN A 92 -5.63 3.79 -13.69
N ILE A 93 -4.38 3.66 -14.13
CA ILE A 93 -3.77 2.39 -14.59
C ILE A 93 -3.84 1.31 -13.50
N SER A 94 -3.53 1.67 -12.25
CA SER A 94 -3.62 0.76 -11.10
C SER A 94 -5.03 0.17 -10.93
N ARG A 95 -6.08 0.94 -11.21
CA ARG A 95 -7.49 0.52 -11.09
C ARG A 95 -7.95 -0.31 -12.29
N GLU A 96 -7.45 -0.02 -13.48
CA GLU A 96 -7.89 -0.66 -14.73
C GLU A 96 -7.53 -2.14 -14.82
N GLY A 97 -6.32 -2.55 -14.41
CA GLY A 97 -5.96 -3.97 -14.41
C GLY A 97 -6.73 -4.83 -13.39
N VAL A 98 -7.44 -4.23 -12.42
CA VAL A 98 -8.39 -4.96 -11.56
C VAL A 98 -9.61 -5.43 -12.36
N ILE A 99 -10.07 -4.63 -13.33
CA ILE A 99 -11.26 -4.92 -14.14
C ILE A 99 -11.01 -6.11 -15.08
N ASN A 100 -9.79 -6.25 -15.61
CA ASN A 100 -9.45 -7.35 -16.51
C ASN A 100 -9.21 -8.67 -15.77
N LYS A 101 -8.62 -8.65 -14.56
CA LYS A 101 -8.42 -9.85 -13.75
C LYS A 101 -9.73 -10.42 -13.17
N CYS A 102 -10.70 -9.56 -12.84
CA CYS A 102 -12.03 -9.97 -12.38
C CYS A 102 -12.90 -10.62 -13.48
N LYS A 103 -12.57 -10.46 -14.76
CA LYS A 103 -13.26 -11.16 -15.86
C LYS A 103 -12.78 -12.61 -16.02
N ASN A 104 -11.52 -12.90 -15.69
CA ASN A 104 -10.91 -14.21 -15.88
C ASN A 104 -10.99 -15.12 -14.64
N ASN A 105 -11.14 -14.55 -13.44
CA ASN A 105 -11.34 -15.32 -12.20
C ASN A 105 -12.78 -15.16 -11.67
N LYS A 106 -13.75 -15.80 -12.33
CA LYS A 106 -15.04 -16.15 -11.71
C LYS A 106 -14.93 -17.47 -10.93
N ILE A 107 -13.95 -17.61 -10.04
CA ILE A 107 -13.96 -18.63 -8.98
C ILE A 107 -13.49 -17.96 -7.66
N SER A 108 -14.41 -17.95 -6.69
CA SER A 108 -14.27 -17.69 -5.24
C SER A 108 -13.52 -16.44 -4.75
N SER A 109 -14.28 -15.38 -4.45
CA SER A 109 -14.12 -14.69 -3.15
C SER A 109 -15.48 -14.20 -2.66
N SER A 110 -15.99 -14.96 -1.70
CA SER A 110 -17.24 -14.73 -0.99
C SER A 110 -17.10 -13.57 0.00
N PHE A 111 -16.95 -12.33 -0.48
CA PHE A 111 -17.20 -11.13 0.33
C PHE A 111 -17.83 -10.04 -0.54
N LYS A 112 -19.03 -10.36 -1.04
CA LYS A 112 -19.91 -9.40 -1.69
C LYS A 112 -20.90 -8.89 -0.65
N LEU A 113 -20.50 -7.86 0.10
CA LEU A 113 -21.50 -7.04 0.78
C LEU A 113 -22.27 -6.29 -0.32
N LYS A 114 -23.45 -6.82 -0.67
CA LYS A 114 -24.44 -6.15 -1.52
C LYS A 114 -24.87 -4.86 -0.81
N LEU A 115 -24.35 -3.72 -1.24
CA LEU A 115 -25.03 -2.45 -1.05
C LEU A 115 -25.93 -2.25 -2.28
N ASN A 116 -27.25 -2.37 -2.07
CA ASN A 116 -28.25 -2.02 -3.07
C ASN A 116 -28.30 -0.49 -3.21
N PRO A 117 -28.16 0.10 -4.42
CA PRO A 117 -28.54 1.48 -4.63
C PRO A 117 -30.04 1.49 -4.93
N LYS A 118 -30.87 1.82 -3.93
CA LYS A 118 -32.23 2.25 -4.23
C LYS A 118 -32.17 3.70 -4.70
N LYS A 119 -32.47 3.90 -5.98
CA LYS A 119 -33.10 5.15 -6.44
C LYS A 119 -34.37 5.34 -5.60
N ASP A 120 -34.57 6.53 -5.05
CA ASP A 120 -35.85 7.22 -5.14
C ASP A 120 -35.72 8.68 -4.70
N SER A 121 -36.38 9.50 -5.50
CA SER A 121 -36.64 10.92 -5.38
C SER A 121 -37.49 11.28 -4.16
N SER A 122 -37.44 12.57 -3.79
CA SER A 122 -38.37 13.32 -2.93
C SER A 122 -38.31 13.12 -1.40
N GLU A 123 -37.87 14.22 -0.75
CA GLU A 123 -38.53 14.86 0.39
C GLU A 123 -38.55 14.18 1.79
N ARG A 124 -38.17 15.02 2.78
CA ARG A 124 -38.49 15.01 4.23
C ARG A 124 -37.44 14.42 5.17
N ARG A 125 -36.68 15.36 5.76
CA ARG A 125 -35.91 15.23 7.00
C ARG A 125 -36.77 14.59 8.10
N ARG A 126 -36.26 13.55 8.78
CA ARG A 126 -36.75 13.12 10.09
C ARG A 126 -35.63 13.21 11.13
N PRO A 127 -35.91 13.70 12.34
CA PRO A 127 -34.90 13.95 13.36
C PRO A 127 -34.45 12.67 14.06
N ILE A 128 -33.16 12.67 14.42
CA ILE A 128 -32.45 11.63 15.16
C ILE A 128 -33.09 11.44 16.53
N SER A 129 -33.65 10.26 16.80
CA SER A 129 -33.93 9.82 18.16
C SER A 129 -33.65 8.32 18.33
N LYS A 130 -32.62 8.05 19.15
CA LYS A 130 -32.40 6.85 19.97
C LYS A 130 -32.46 5.49 19.25
N ILE A 131 -31.39 5.15 18.53
CA ILE A 131 -31.09 3.75 18.22
C ILE A 131 -30.17 3.20 19.31
N SER A 132 -30.71 2.28 20.12
CA SER A 132 -29.97 1.46 21.06
C SER A 132 -29.13 0.45 20.27
N ILE A 133 -27.85 0.75 20.07
CA ILE A 133 -26.91 -0.19 19.46
C ILE A 133 -26.46 -1.14 20.57
N LYS A 134 -26.97 -2.37 20.57
CA LYS A 134 -26.32 -3.46 21.33
C LYS A 134 -24.99 -3.74 20.62
N PRO A 135 -23.82 -3.66 21.28
CA PRO A 135 -22.57 -4.04 20.63
C PRO A 135 -22.57 -5.55 20.42
N SER A 136 -22.81 -5.99 19.18
CA SER A 136 -22.51 -7.35 18.75
C SER A 136 -20.99 -7.51 18.70
N VAL A 137 -20.44 -8.13 19.73
CA VAL A 137 -19.14 -8.82 19.76
C VAL A 137 -18.06 -8.19 18.87
N MET A 138 -17.26 -7.29 19.45
CA MET A 138 -16.06 -6.79 18.80
C MET A 138 -15.12 -7.95 18.50
N THR A 139 -14.73 -8.09 17.23
CA THR A 139 -13.63 -8.94 16.78
C THR A 139 -12.37 -8.52 17.52
N VAL A 140 -11.99 -9.28 18.54
CA VAL A 140 -10.70 -9.16 19.21
C VAL A 140 -9.63 -9.73 18.28
N SER A 141 -8.62 -8.92 17.96
CA SER A 141 -7.40 -9.37 17.32
C SER A 141 -6.64 -10.27 18.29
N GLU A 142 -6.20 -11.44 17.82
CA GLU A 142 -5.42 -12.40 18.59
C GLU A 142 -3.99 -11.92 18.92
N PHE A 143 -3.60 -10.70 18.51
CA PHE A 143 -2.22 -10.21 18.71
C PHE A 143 -1.98 -9.39 19.98
N SER A 144 -2.96 -9.26 20.88
CA SER A 144 -2.78 -8.48 22.11
C SER A 144 -3.46 -9.10 23.33
N SER A 145 -2.89 -10.18 23.89
CA SER A 145 -3.30 -10.63 25.24
C SER A 145 -2.22 -11.41 25.99
N SER A 146 -1.04 -10.82 26.15
CA SER A 146 -0.25 -11.10 27.36
C SER A 146 -0.57 -10.00 28.36
N LEU A 147 -1.68 -10.15 29.10
CA LEU A 147 -1.93 -9.60 30.44
C LEU A 147 -3.35 -10.00 30.88
N CYS A 148 -3.39 -10.80 31.94
CA CYS A 148 -4.53 -11.44 32.56
C CYS A 148 -5.49 -10.46 33.24
N SER A 149 -6.80 -10.57 32.97
CA SER A 149 -7.89 -10.63 33.95
C SER A 149 -9.24 -10.64 33.22
N GLY A 150 -9.79 -11.85 33.02
CA GLY A 150 -11.12 -12.02 32.44
C GLY A 150 -12.23 -11.52 33.38
N PRO A 151 -13.38 -11.07 32.86
CA PRO A 151 -14.46 -10.53 33.68
C PRO A 151 -15.12 -11.61 34.54
N GLY A 152 -15.08 -11.40 35.87
CA GLY A 152 -15.72 -12.27 36.85
C GLY A 152 -17.24 -12.15 36.82
N THR A 153 -17.94 -13.28 36.69
CA THR A 153 -19.39 -13.34 36.81
C THR A 153 -19.77 -13.32 38.30
N ARG A 154 -20.40 -12.22 38.76
CA ARG A 154 -21.04 -12.18 40.08
C ARG A 154 -22.36 -12.96 40.03
N LYS A 155 -22.48 -14.02 40.82
CA LYS A 155 -23.74 -14.73 41.07
C LYS A 155 -24.66 -13.86 41.93
N SER A 156 -25.89 -13.61 41.49
CA SER A 156 -26.94 -13.05 42.34
C SER A 156 -27.51 -14.13 43.27
N LYS A 157 -27.63 -13.82 44.56
CA LYS A 157 -28.26 -14.66 45.58
C LYS A 157 -29.68 -14.14 45.77
N ALA A 158 -30.68 -14.98 45.51
CA ALA A 158 -32.08 -14.67 45.81
C ALA A 158 -32.38 -15.05 47.25
N ARG A 159 -32.97 -14.12 48.01
CA ARG A 159 -33.81 -14.43 49.17
C ARG A 159 -34.81 -13.30 49.38
#